data_AF-A0AAE0CMZ5-F1
#
_entry.id   AF-A0AAE0CMZ5-F1
#
_cell.length_a   1.000
_cell.length_b   1.000
_cell.length_c   1.000
_cell.angle_alpha   90.00
_cell.angle_beta   90.00
_cell.angle_gamma   90.00
#
_symmetry.space_group_name_H-M   'P 1'
#
loop_
_entity.id
_entity.type
_entity.pdbx_description
1 polymer ?
#
loop_
_entity_poly.entity_id
_entity_poly.type
_entity_poly.pdbx_seq_one_letter_code
_entity_poly.pdbx_strand_id
1 'polypeptide(L)'
;MFSSHLASTSKATNDQHQDAPSTSYADATSFATGICYSVYLSFIFSFSHFWVVDLGATRHICSNAHLFESMRTLVNASVTLPNHTRLPVNLCGDINMSSSFILKDVYFVPQFKINLISVSALTSDSELTVSFVPNCFMVQEINSNKIIGKGKKMEDLYILDTNTTRKRAFSESQKP
;
A
#
# COMPACT_ATOMS: atom_id res chain seq x y z
N MET A 1 14.12 5.43 9.69
CA MET A 1 14.56 6.29 10.82
C MET A 1 13.89 7.64 10.61
N PHE A 2 12.98 8.03 11.50
CA PHE A 2 12.22 9.28 11.38
C PHE A 2 13.12 10.46 11.76
N SER A 3 13.18 11.49 10.91
CA SER A 3 13.81 12.77 11.26
C SER A 3 12.82 13.58 12.09
N SER A 4 13.19 13.83 13.33
CA SER A 4 12.66 14.87 14.21
C SER A 4 13.14 16.26 13.76
N HIS A 5 12.56 17.32 14.35
CA HIS A 5 12.81 18.77 14.20
C HIS A 5 11.96 19.48 13.12
N LEU A 6 11.20 20.56 13.38
CA LEU A 6 11.30 21.60 14.41
C LEU A 6 9.93 22.18 14.81
N ALA A 7 9.85 22.57 16.09
CA ALA A 7 9.05 23.70 16.56
C ALA A 7 9.98 24.92 16.69
N SER A 8 9.54 26.11 16.26
CA SER A 8 10.04 27.39 16.77
C SER A 8 9.02 28.49 16.46
N THR A 9 8.35 29.01 17.50
CA THR A 9 8.57 30.36 18.08
C THR A 9 8.68 31.48 17.06
N SER A 10 7.63 32.31 16.99
CA SER A 10 7.66 33.62 16.34
C SER A 10 8.20 34.67 17.31
N LYS A 11 9.23 35.41 16.89
CA LYS A 11 9.41 36.81 17.27
C LYS A 11 10.30 37.57 16.29
N ALA A 12 9.74 38.70 15.88
CA ALA A 12 10.33 39.93 15.34
C ALA A 12 11.01 39.88 13.95
N THR A 13 10.49 40.71 13.05
CA THR A 13 11.27 41.39 12.02
C THR A 13 10.95 42.88 12.08
N ASN A 14 11.99 43.72 11.97
CA ASN A 14 11.87 45.06 11.45
C ASN A 14 12.97 45.32 10.41
N ASP A 15 12.56 46.07 9.39
CA ASP A 15 13.30 46.91 8.44
C ASP A 15 14.07 46.32 7.24
N GLN A 16 13.43 46.54 6.08
CA GLN A 16 13.89 47.16 4.82
C GLN A 16 15.32 46.95 4.27
N HIS A 17 15.44 46.45 3.02
CA HIS A 17 15.86 47.21 1.81
C HIS A 17 15.97 46.26 0.58
N GLN A 18 15.96 46.85 -0.64
CA GLN A 18 15.73 46.26 -1.97
C GLN A 18 16.92 45.46 -2.56
N ASP A 19 16.62 44.43 -3.40
CA ASP A 19 17.32 44.14 -4.67
C ASP A 19 16.63 43.03 -5.51
N ALA A 20 16.90 43.02 -6.83
CA ALA A 20 16.27 42.37 -7.99
C ALA A 20 15.63 40.95 -7.88
N PRO A 21 14.66 40.58 -8.75
CA PRO A 21 14.06 39.25 -8.73
C PRO A 21 14.99 38.24 -9.40
N SER A 22 15.86 37.60 -8.62
CA SER A 22 16.31 36.25 -8.93
C SER A 22 15.08 35.34 -8.84
N THR A 23 14.49 34.99 -9.98
CA THR A 23 13.52 33.89 -10.06
C THR A 23 14.27 32.60 -9.74
N SER A 24 14.40 32.30 -8.45
CA SER A 24 14.61 30.94 -7.99
C SER A 24 13.41 30.15 -8.51
N TYR A 25 13.66 29.19 -9.39
CA TYR A 25 12.75 28.06 -9.53
C TYR A 25 12.61 27.50 -8.13
N ALA A 26 11.55 27.91 -7.43
CA ALA A 26 11.24 27.35 -6.13
C ALA A 26 11.09 25.84 -6.39
N ASP A 27 11.97 25.06 -5.79
CA ASP A 27 11.82 23.61 -5.71
C ASP A 27 10.41 23.38 -5.21
N ALA A 28 9.52 23.01 -6.13
CA ALA A 28 8.15 22.64 -5.81
C ALA A 28 8.24 21.27 -5.15
N THR A 29 8.68 21.22 -3.91
CA THR A 29 8.56 20.03 -3.07
C THR A 29 7.09 19.83 -2.77
N SER A 30 6.38 19.19 -3.70
CA SER A 30 5.06 18.64 -3.47
C SER A 30 5.20 17.45 -2.53
N PHE A 31 5.06 17.69 -1.23
CA PHE A 31 4.93 16.61 -0.27
C PHE A 31 3.52 16.04 -0.37
N ALA A 32 3.32 15.08 -1.27
CA ALA A 32 2.09 14.32 -1.31
C ALA A 32 2.06 13.40 -0.07
N THR A 33 1.09 13.59 0.81
CA THR A 33 0.79 12.64 1.88
C THR A 33 -0.14 11.56 1.33
N GLY A 34 0.35 10.34 1.18
CA GLY A 34 -0.41 9.20 0.64
C GLY A 34 0.04 8.78 -0.76
N ILE A 35 -0.73 7.88 -1.38
CA ILE A 35 -0.38 7.31 -2.69
C ILE A 35 -0.79 8.29 -3.79
N CYS A 36 0.19 8.85 -4.49
CA CYS A 36 -0.01 9.64 -5.70
C CYS A 36 0.31 8.78 -6.93
N TYR A 37 -0.57 8.76 -7.92
CA TYR A 37 -0.45 7.91 -9.09
C TYR A 37 -1.11 8.56 -10.31
N SER A 38 -0.65 8.19 -11.52
CA SER A 38 -1.17 8.78 -12.75
C SER A 38 -2.60 8.32 -13.07
N VAL A 39 -3.22 8.98 -14.06
CA VAL A 39 -4.50 8.55 -14.64
C VAL A 39 -4.40 7.12 -15.21
N TYR A 40 -3.26 6.72 -15.75
CA TYR A 40 -3.07 5.36 -16.24
C TYR A 40 -3.21 4.33 -15.11
N LEU A 41 -2.55 4.55 -13.98
CA LEU A 41 -2.71 3.68 -12.81
C LEU A 41 -4.12 3.74 -12.22
N SER A 42 -4.83 4.86 -12.36
CA SER A 42 -6.24 4.92 -11.94
C SER A 42 -7.14 3.94 -12.69
N PHE A 43 -6.88 3.73 -13.98
CA PHE A 43 -7.56 2.70 -14.77
C PHE A 43 -7.17 1.29 -14.32
N ILE A 44 -5.88 1.05 -14.08
CA ILE A 44 -5.40 -0.24 -13.54
C ILE A 44 -6.07 -0.56 -12.20
N PHE A 45 -6.15 0.39 -11.27
CA PHE A 45 -6.76 0.17 -9.96
C PHE A 45 -8.29 0.07 -10.00
N SER A 46 -8.95 0.32 -11.14
CA SER A 46 -10.36 -0.02 -11.32
C SER A 46 -10.61 -1.53 -11.30
N PHE A 47 -9.57 -2.34 -11.55
CA PHE A 47 -9.67 -3.80 -11.44
C PHE A 47 -9.27 -4.27 -10.04
N SER A 48 -10.14 -5.05 -9.41
CA SER A 48 -9.97 -5.47 -8.01
C SER A 48 -8.80 -6.43 -7.75
N HIS A 49 -8.19 -6.99 -8.79
CA HIS A 49 -7.09 -7.95 -8.65
C HIS A 49 -5.71 -7.29 -8.48
N PHE A 50 -5.62 -5.96 -8.60
CA PHE A 50 -4.40 -5.20 -8.34
C PHE A 50 -4.33 -4.69 -6.90
N TRP A 51 -3.14 -4.80 -6.32
CA TRP A 51 -2.87 -4.44 -4.94
C TRP A 51 -1.57 -3.68 -4.84
N VAL A 52 -1.58 -2.54 -4.15
CA VAL A 52 -0.36 -1.77 -3.85
C VAL A 52 0.27 -2.30 -2.57
N VAL A 53 1.57 -2.58 -2.61
CA VAL A 53 2.36 -2.89 -1.41
C VAL A 53 2.74 -1.59 -0.74
N ASP A 54 2.32 -1.41 0.50
CA ASP A 54 2.44 -0.16 1.24
C ASP A 54 3.14 -0.37 2.60
N LEU A 55 4.28 0.30 2.78
CA LEU A 55 5.02 0.35 4.05
C LEU A 55 4.38 1.33 5.05
N GLY A 56 3.58 2.29 4.58
CA GLY A 56 2.89 3.29 5.39
C GLY A 56 1.53 2.84 5.94
N ALA A 57 0.98 1.74 5.41
CA ALA A 57 -0.26 1.16 5.90
C ALA A 57 0.00 0.23 7.10
N THR A 58 -0.83 0.31 8.13
CA THR A 58 -0.77 -0.57 9.32
C THR A 58 -1.68 -1.80 9.22
N ARG A 59 -2.60 -1.81 8.26
CA ARG A 59 -3.57 -2.89 8.00
C ARG A 59 -3.69 -3.12 6.50
N HIS A 60 -3.99 -4.35 6.10
CA HIS A 60 -4.44 -4.62 4.73
C HIS A 60 -5.81 -3.97 4.51
N ILE A 61 -6.05 -3.40 3.32
CA ILE A 61 -7.32 -2.76 2.97
C ILE A 61 -7.81 -3.29 1.63
N CYS A 62 -9.09 -3.63 1.55
CA CYS A 62 -9.76 -4.04 0.33
C CYS A 62 -11.08 -3.28 0.17
N SER A 63 -11.38 -2.80 -1.03
CA SER A 63 -12.66 -2.14 -1.34
C SER A 63 -13.69 -3.05 -2.00
N ASN A 64 -13.33 -4.29 -2.35
CA ASN A 64 -14.21 -5.23 -3.03
C ASN A 64 -14.55 -6.44 -2.14
N ALA A 65 -15.81 -6.50 -1.70
CA ALA A 65 -16.32 -7.57 -0.84
C ALA A 65 -16.25 -8.97 -1.49
N HIS A 66 -16.28 -9.06 -2.83
CA HIS A 66 -16.23 -10.35 -3.55
C HIS A 66 -14.88 -11.06 -3.47
N LEU A 67 -13.83 -10.39 -2.99
CA LEU A 67 -12.51 -11.01 -2.83
C LEU A 67 -12.38 -11.77 -1.50
N PHE A 68 -13.28 -11.53 -0.56
CA PHE A 68 -13.26 -12.19 0.74
C PHE A 68 -13.90 -13.56 0.65
N GLU A 69 -13.28 -14.57 1.26
CA GLU A 69 -13.87 -15.90 1.39
C GLU A 69 -14.97 -15.93 2.45
N SER A 70 -14.70 -15.20 3.54
CA SER A 70 -15.64 -14.96 4.62
C SER A 70 -15.31 -13.62 5.27
N MET A 71 -16.31 -12.99 5.87
CA MET A 71 -16.16 -11.74 6.60
C MET A 71 -16.76 -11.88 7.99
N ARG A 72 -16.17 -11.16 8.94
CA ARG A 72 -16.63 -11.03 10.32
C ARG A 72 -16.74 -9.57 10.73
N THR A 73 -17.65 -9.30 11.66
CA THR A 73 -17.89 -7.95 12.18
C THR A 73 -16.76 -7.50 13.09
N LEU A 74 -16.36 -6.25 12.94
CA LEU A 74 -15.49 -5.52 13.86
C LEU A 74 -16.30 -4.54 14.69
N VAL A 75 -15.89 -4.35 15.94
CA VAL A 75 -16.45 -3.35 16.86
C VAL A 75 -15.38 -2.31 17.14
N ASN A 76 -15.74 -1.03 17.05
CA ASN A 76 -14.85 0.11 17.33
C ASN A 76 -13.55 0.15 16.50
N ALA A 77 -13.56 -0.39 15.29
CA ALA A 77 -12.43 -0.29 14.36
C ALA A 77 -12.56 0.92 13.44
N SER A 78 -11.43 1.54 13.09
CA SER A 78 -11.38 2.63 12.12
C SER A 78 -10.02 2.67 11.42
N VAL A 79 -10.00 3.23 10.21
CA VAL A 79 -8.80 3.62 9.49
C VAL A 79 -8.62 5.13 9.63
N THR A 80 -7.42 5.57 9.99
CA THR A 80 -7.07 6.99 9.99
C THR A 80 -6.29 7.30 8.73
N LEU A 81 -6.79 8.24 7.94
CA LEU A 81 -6.18 8.69 6.70
C LEU A 81 -5.07 9.71 6.95
N PRO A 82 -4.19 9.98 5.96
CA PRO A 82 -3.13 10.98 6.10
C PRO A 82 -3.64 12.40 6.42
N ASN A 83 -4.86 12.75 6.01
CA ASN A 83 -5.52 14.01 6.35
C ASN A 83 -6.22 13.99 7.73
N HIS A 84 -5.92 12.99 8.57
CA HIS A 84 -6.51 12.76 9.88
C HIS A 84 -8.01 12.38 9.90
N THR A 85 -8.65 12.25 8.74
CA THR A 85 -10.02 11.72 8.66
C THR A 85 -10.04 10.28 9.16
N ARG A 86 -11.00 9.97 10.04
CA ARG A 86 -11.26 8.61 10.50
C ARG A 86 -12.44 8.02 9.74
N LEU A 87 -12.21 6.87 9.12
CA LEU A 87 -13.26 6.08 8.49
C LEU A 87 -13.58 4.87 9.37
N PRO A 88 -14.85 4.67 9.78
CA PRO A 88 -15.23 3.47 10.52
C PRO A 88 -15.05 2.22 9.65
N VAL A 89 -14.62 1.12 10.28
CA VAL A 89 -14.51 -0.19 9.63
C VAL A 89 -15.35 -1.19 10.39
N ASN A 90 -16.32 -1.77 9.70
CA ASN A 90 -17.29 -2.68 10.31
C ASN A 90 -17.00 -4.16 9.99
N LEU A 91 -16.21 -4.44 8.95
CA LEU A 91 -15.97 -5.79 8.47
C LEU A 91 -14.48 -6.01 8.21
N CYS A 92 -14.03 -7.23 8.50
CA CYS A 92 -12.75 -7.74 8.04
C CYS A 92 -12.85 -9.23 7.71
N GLY A 93 -11.84 -9.75 7.03
CA GLY A 93 -11.77 -11.16 6.69
C GLY A 93 -10.48 -11.50 5.98
N ASP A 94 -10.40 -12.75 5.54
CA ASP A 94 -9.22 -13.27 4.85
C ASP A 94 -9.43 -13.25 3.33
N ILE A 95 -8.34 -13.04 2.60
CA ILE A 95 -8.35 -13.01 1.13
C ILE A 95 -7.25 -13.92 0.59
N ASN A 96 -7.65 -14.86 -0.26
CA ASN A 96 -6.71 -15.73 -0.98
C ASN A 96 -6.15 -15.01 -2.21
N MET A 97 -4.87 -14.64 -2.13
CA MET A 97 -4.13 -13.99 -3.21
C MET A 97 -3.63 -15.01 -4.23
N SER A 98 -3.31 -16.21 -3.75
CA SER A 98 -2.95 -17.40 -4.54
C SER A 98 -3.23 -18.67 -3.72
N SER A 99 -2.90 -19.84 -4.27
CA SER A 99 -3.04 -21.12 -3.55
C SER A 99 -2.15 -21.23 -2.30
N SER A 100 -1.06 -20.45 -2.22
CA SER A 100 -0.12 -20.47 -1.10
C SER A 100 0.12 -19.10 -0.48
N PHE A 101 -0.73 -18.11 -0.78
CA PHE A 101 -0.59 -16.77 -0.25
C PHE A 101 -1.96 -16.21 0.15
N ILE A 102 -2.13 -16.02 1.45
CA ILE A 102 -3.37 -15.54 2.08
C ILE A 102 -3.05 -14.26 2.84
N LEU A 103 -3.85 -13.22 2.64
CA LEU A 103 -3.86 -12.06 3.51
C LEU A 103 -4.85 -12.30 4.63
N LYS A 104 -4.41 -12.12 5.87
CA LYS A 104 -5.22 -12.25 7.08
C LYS A 104 -5.74 -10.89 7.52
N ASP A 105 -6.92 -10.87 8.13
CA ASP A 105 -7.48 -9.69 8.80
C ASP A 105 -7.54 -8.43 7.92
N VAL A 106 -7.90 -8.61 6.65
CA VAL A 106 -8.05 -7.52 5.70
C VAL A 106 -9.27 -6.68 6.04
N TYR A 107 -9.08 -5.38 6.17
CA TYR A 107 -10.18 -4.45 6.44
C TYR A 107 -10.97 -4.19 5.16
N PHE A 108 -12.28 -4.35 5.23
CA PHE A 108 -13.17 -3.97 4.14
C PHE A 108 -13.51 -2.48 4.25
N VAL A 109 -13.08 -1.69 3.27
CA VAL A 109 -13.29 -0.23 3.22
C VAL A 109 -13.76 0.14 1.81
N PRO A 110 -15.07 0.13 1.53
CA PRO A 110 -15.61 0.32 0.17
C PRO A 110 -15.33 1.71 -0.41
N GLN A 111 -14.98 2.70 0.43
CA GLN A 111 -14.63 4.06 0.01
C GLN A 111 -13.23 4.14 -0.60
N PHE A 112 -12.38 3.13 -0.42
CA PHE A 112 -11.03 3.11 -0.98
C PHE A 112 -11.07 2.78 -2.48
N LYS A 113 -10.25 3.49 -3.26
CA LYS A 113 -10.07 3.23 -4.70
C LYS A 113 -8.97 2.23 -5.00
N ILE A 114 -8.15 1.89 -3.99
CA ILE A 114 -6.98 1.03 -4.13
C ILE A 114 -6.99 0.01 -3.00
N ASN A 115 -6.67 -1.25 -3.34
CA ASN A 115 -6.42 -2.28 -2.35
C ASN A 115 -4.96 -2.22 -1.88
N LEU A 116 -4.73 -2.33 -0.57
CA LEU A 116 -3.43 -2.18 0.05
C LEU A 116 -2.98 -3.47 0.74
N ILE A 117 -1.72 -3.84 0.50
CA ILE A 117 -0.99 -4.81 1.29
C ILE A 117 -0.10 -4.03 2.25
N SER A 118 -0.47 -4.00 3.53
CA SER A 118 0.43 -3.52 4.57
C SER A 118 1.61 -4.49 4.73
N VAL A 119 2.84 -3.99 4.54
CA VAL A 119 4.04 -4.81 4.75
C VAL A 119 4.19 -5.21 6.21
N SER A 120 3.90 -4.29 7.14
CA SER A 120 3.98 -4.59 8.57
C SER A 120 2.97 -5.64 8.99
N ALA A 121 1.71 -5.56 8.52
CA ALA A 121 0.71 -6.58 8.82
C ALA A 121 1.03 -7.91 8.12
N LEU A 122 1.62 -7.88 6.94
CA LEU A 122 2.04 -9.09 6.24
C LEU A 122 3.12 -9.85 7.03
N THR A 123 4.04 -9.13 7.67
CA THR A 123 5.26 -9.69 8.28
C THR A 123 5.22 -9.79 9.81
N SER A 124 4.22 -9.22 10.49
CA SER A 124 4.19 -9.14 11.96
C SER A 124 4.01 -10.49 12.65
N ASP A 125 3.26 -11.39 12.03
CA ASP A 125 2.85 -12.67 12.63
C ASP A 125 3.01 -13.84 11.64
N SER A 126 3.89 -13.67 10.66
CA SER A 126 4.13 -14.66 9.61
C SER A 126 5.62 -14.89 9.40
N GLU A 127 5.97 -16.11 8.97
CA GLU A 127 7.32 -16.48 8.55
C GLU A 127 7.58 -15.96 7.11
N LEU A 128 7.24 -14.70 6.83
CA LEU A 128 7.36 -14.08 5.50
C LEU A 128 8.32 -12.90 5.52
N THR A 129 9.03 -12.74 4.41
CA THR A 129 9.83 -11.56 4.09
C THR A 129 9.29 -10.88 2.85
N VAL A 130 9.48 -9.57 2.76
CA VAL A 130 9.24 -8.79 1.55
C VAL A 130 10.55 -8.18 1.11
N SER A 131 11.02 -8.54 -0.08
CA SER A 131 12.22 -7.97 -0.69
C SER A 131 11.87 -7.10 -1.89
N PHE A 132 12.47 -5.92 -1.96
CA PHE A 132 12.33 -4.99 -3.07
C PHE A 132 13.61 -4.97 -3.89
N VAL A 133 13.47 -5.11 -5.20
CA VAL A 133 14.56 -4.97 -6.18
C VAL A 133 14.13 -3.91 -7.22
N PRO A 134 15.02 -3.43 -8.11
CA PRO A 134 14.75 -2.22 -8.90
C PRO A 134 13.40 -2.15 -9.63
N ASN A 135 12.92 -3.30 -10.15
CA ASN A 135 11.70 -3.35 -10.97
C ASN A 135 10.62 -4.31 -10.45
N CYS A 136 10.81 -4.94 -9.28
CA CYS A 136 9.85 -5.88 -8.72
C CYS A 136 10.02 -6.06 -7.22
N PHE A 137 9.09 -6.77 -6.61
CA PHE A 137 9.21 -7.23 -5.23
C PHE A 137 8.81 -8.70 -5.14
N MET A 138 9.25 -9.35 -4.06
CA MET A 138 8.96 -10.75 -3.77
C MET A 138 8.50 -10.90 -2.33
N VAL A 139 7.47 -11.72 -2.13
CA VAL A 139 7.05 -12.23 -0.82
C VAL A 139 7.55 -13.66 -0.71
N GLN A 140 8.34 -13.95 0.31
CA GLN A 140 9.05 -15.20 0.44
C GLN A 140 8.90 -15.77 1.85
N GLU A 141 8.60 -17.06 1.94
CA GLU A 141 8.64 -17.81 3.19
C GLU A 141 10.09 -17.94 3.68
N ILE A 142 10.33 -17.61 4.96
CA ILE A 142 11.66 -17.60 5.58
C ILE A 142 12.24 -19.03 5.64
N ASN A 143 11.47 -19.98 6.16
CA ASN A 143 11.99 -21.33 6.44
C ASN A 143 12.23 -22.17 5.18
N SER A 144 11.35 -22.05 4.19
CA SER A 144 11.42 -22.83 2.94
C SER A 144 12.16 -22.11 1.82
N ASN A 145 12.44 -20.81 1.98
CA ASN A 145 12.87 -19.90 0.92
C ASN A 145 11.93 -19.87 -0.29
N LYS A 146 10.69 -20.34 -0.16
CA LYS A 146 9.72 -20.38 -1.26
C LYS A 146 9.15 -18.99 -1.53
N ILE A 147 9.22 -18.55 -2.78
CA ILE A 147 8.55 -17.32 -3.22
C ILE A 147 7.06 -17.63 -3.43
N ILE A 148 6.20 -16.98 -2.64
CA ILE A 148 4.74 -17.17 -2.67
C ILE A 148 4.00 -16.00 -3.32
N GLY A 149 4.67 -14.86 -3.47
CA GLY A 149 4.14 -13.67 -4.14
C GLY A 149 5.23 -12.95 -4.93
N LYS A 150 4.90 -12.47 -6.12
CA LYS A 150 5.79 -11.64 -6.94
C LYS A 150 4.97 -10.58 -7.66
N GLY A 151 5.37 -9.32 -7.53
CA GLY A 151 4.75 -8.21 -8.25
C GLY A 151 5.78 -7.33 -8.94
N LYS A 152 5.34 -6.27 -9.61
CA LYS A 152 6.18 -5.38 -10.43
C LYS A 152 6.15 -3.96 -9.89
N LYS A 153 7.22 -3.21 -10.15
CA LYS A 153 7.18 -1.75 -10.01
C LYS A 153 6.54 -1.14 -11.25
N MET A 154 5.51 -0.31 -11.07
CA MET A 154 4.81 0.42 -12.13
C MET A 154 4.64 1.87 -11.67
N GLU A 155 5.24 2.81 -12.40
CA GLU A 155 5.28 4.24 -12.03
C GLU A 155 5.64 4.44 -10.54
N ASP A 156 6.71 3.76 -10.11
CA ASP A 156 7.24 3.79 -8.75
C ASP A 156 6.35 3.21 -7.63
N LEU A 157 5.20 2.63 -7.96
CA LEU A 157 4.42 1.80 -7.04
C LEU A 157 4.73 0.32 -7.24
N TYR A 158 4.87 -0.41 -6.14
CA TYR A 158 5.00 -1.87 -6.16
C TYR A 158 3.62 -2.52 -6.15
N ILE A 159 3.27 -3.18 -7.24
CA ILE A 159 1.92 -3.68 -7.50
C ILE A 159 1.94 -5.20 -7.65
N LEU A 160 1.06 -5.88 -6.91
CA LEU A 160 0.74 -7.29 -7.08
C LEU A 160 -0.48 -7.43 -7.99
N ASP A 161 -0.36 -8.30 -9.00
CA ASP A 161 -1.47 -8.74 -9.84
C ASP A 161 -1.85 -10.18 -9.44
N THR A 162 -2.98 -10.32 -8.76
CA THR A 162 -3.45 -11.64 -8.30
C THR A 162 -4.00 -12.53 -9.42
N ASN A 163 -4.37 -11.97 -10.57
CA ASN A 163 -4.83 -12.77 -11.73
C ASN A 163 -3.67 -13.50 -12.41
N THR A 164 -2.51 -12.85 -12.55
CA THR A 164 -1.31 -13.53 -13.08
C THR A 164 -0.85 -14.67 -12.16
N THR A 165 -1.04 -14.51 -10.85
CA THR A 165 -0.69 -15.52 -9.86
C THR A 165 -1.63 -16.74 -9.96
N ARG A 166 -2.93 -16.53 -10.14
CA ARG A 166 -3.92 -17.63 -10.34
C ARG A 166 -3.71 -18.41 -11.65
N LYS A 167 -3.36 -17.73 -12.74
CA LYS A 167 -3.11 -18.39 -14.04
C LYS A 167 -1.87 -19.31 -14.01
N ARG A 168 -0.83 -18.93 -13.26
CA ARG A 168 0.37 -19.76 -13.08
C ARG A 168 0.10 -21.04 -12.29
N ALA A 169 -0.68 -20.95 -11.21
CA ALA A 169 -1.07 -22.12 -10.43
C ALA A 169 -1.83 -23.15 -11.28
N PHE A 170 -2.74 -22.70 -12.15
CA PHE A 170 -3.43 -23.58 -13.11
C PHE A 170 -2.47 -24.25 -14.09
N SER A 171 -1.47 -23.52 -14.62
CA SER A 171 -0.50 -24.10 -15.55
C SER A 171 0.48 -25.09 -14.92
N GLU A 172 0.83 -24.92 -13.63
CA GLU A 172 1.72 -25.84 -12.91
C GLU A 172 1.01 -27.13 -12.50
N SER A 173 -0.29 -27.07 -12.18
CA SER A 173 -1.12 -28.25 -11.86
C SER A 173 -1.45 -29.16 -13.06
N GLN A 174 -1.07 -28.76 -14.28
CA GLN A 174 -1.32 -29.49 -15.53
C GLN A 174 -0.02 -30.00 -16.18
N LYS A 175 1.11 -29.95 -15.46
CA LYS A 175 2.37 -30.50 -15.94
C LYS A 175 2.45 -31.99 -15.57
N PRO A 176 2.67 -32.90 -16.53
CA PRO A 176 2.72 -34.35 -16.28
C PRO A 176 3.90 -34.75 -15.40
#